data_AF-A0A524DZF5-F1
#
_entry.id   AF-A0A524DZF5-F1
#
_cell.length_a   1.000
_cell.length_b   1.000
_cell.length_c   1.000
_cell.angle_alpha   90.00
_cell.angle_beta   90.00
_cell.angle_gamma   90.00
#
_symmetry.space_group_name_H-M   'P 1'
#
loop_
_entity.id
_entity.type
_entity.pdbx_description
1 polymer ?
#
loop_
_entity_poly.entity_id
_entity_poly.type
_entity_poly.pdbx_seq_one_letter_code
_entity_poly.pdbx_strand_id
1 'polypeptide(L)'
;MSDILFFFIIGGVFFVFFYIFFFYLIKKLKKILKKKYLPETASSFKCLDGHVVRSKAELIIDNFLYNNGIKHVYENTIKIKGSSIKYDWYLPDHDIYIEYWGYFGKEYMKRKEEKIRLYKKGNLCLVSIEDIMFKDLYHHLKELLKKDIEFMDSKKHCPNCGILLDERF
;
A
#
# COMPACT_ATOMS: atom_id res chain seq x y z
N MET A 1 -55.64 41.70 0.35
CA MET A 1 -54.59 41.39 1.35
C MET A 1 -54.17 39.91 1.31
N SER A 2 -55.07 38.99 0.95
CA SER A 2 -54.79 37.55 0.76
C SER A 2 -53.77 37.24 -0.34
N ASP A 3 -53.85 37.94 -1.49
CA ASP A 3 -53.11 37.52 -2.68
C ASP A 3 -51.62 37.86 -2.59
N ILE A 4 -51.30 39.03 -2.02
CA ILE A 4 -49.92 39.44 -1.73
C ILE A 4 -49.25 38.44 -0.77
N LEU A 5 -49.95 38.03 0.28
CA LEU A 5 -49.44 37.05 1.25
C LEU A 5 -49.19 35.69 0.59
N PHE A 6 -50.06 35.26 -0.32
CA PHE A 6 -49.89 34.03 -1.09
C PHE A 6 -48.64 34.07 -1.98
N PHE A 7 -48.38 35.18 -2.68
CA PHE A 7 -47.15 35.35 -3.47
C PHE A 7 -45.89 35.33 -2.61
N PHE A 8 -45.92 35.90 -1.40
CA PHE A 8 -44.79 35.86 -0.46
C PHE A 8 -44.50 34.44 0.04
N ILE A 9 -45.53 33.65 0.38
CA ILE A 9 -45.35 32.27 0.84
C ILE A 9 -44.77 31.40 -0.29
N ILE A 10 -45.34 31.50 -1.50
CA ILE A 10 -44.85 30.76 -2.67
C ILE A 10 -43.42 31.17 -3.01
N GLY A 11 -43.14 32.47 -3.03
CA GLY A 11 -41.78 32.99 -3.26
C GLY A 11 -40.78 32.48 -2.23
N GLY A 12 -41.16 32.42 -0.96
CA GLY A 12 -40.34 31.85 0.12
C GLY A 12 -40.05 30.36 -0.09
N VAL A 13 -41.05 29.58 -0.47
CA VAL A 13 -40.88 28.15 -0.76
C VAL A 13 -39.94 27.95 -1.95
N PHE A 14 -40.15 28.67 -3.05
CA PHE A 14 -39.26 28.62 -4.22
C PHE A 14 -37.83 29.05 -3.87
N PHE A 15 -37.67 30.06 -3.02
CA PHE A 15 -36.36 30.52 -2.57
C PHE A 15 -35.62 29.43 -1.77
N VAL A 16 -36.30 28.72 -0.87
CA VAL A 16 -35.72 27.60 -0.11
C VAL A 16 -35.31 26.45 -1.05
N PHE A 17 -36.17 26.07 -1.99
CA PHE A 17 -35.83 25.04 -2.99
C PHE A 17 -34.63 25.44 -3.85
N PHE A 18 -34.61 26.68 -4.33
CA PHE A 18 -33.50 27.20 -5.12
C PHE A 18 -32.20 27.24 -4.32
N TYR A 19 -32.25 27.65 -3.05
CA TYR A 19 -31.10 27.67 -2.15
C TYR A 19 -30.53 26.26 -1.92
N ILE A 20 -31.39 25.26 -1.67
CA ILE A 20 -30.95 23.86 -1.51
C ILE A 20 -30.32 23.33 -2.80
N PHE A 21 -30.95 23.61 -3.95
CA PHE A 21 -30.43 23.21 -5.26
C PHE A 21 -29.07 23.86 -5.55
N PHE A 22 -28.95 25.17 -5.31
CA PHE A 22 -27.71 25.92 -5.49
C PHE A 22 -26.61 25.41 -4.55
N PHE A 23 -26.93 25.12 -3.29
CA PHE A 23 -26.01 24.53 -2.33
C PHE A 23 -25.52 23.13 -2.78
N TYR A 24 -26.42 22.30 -3.32
CA TYR A 24 -26.06 21.02 -3.93
C TYR A 24 -25.12 21.20 -5.13
N LEU A 25 -25.40 22.20 -5.98
CA LEU A 25 -24.56 22.55 -7.14
C LEU A 25 -23.15 22.98 -6.72
N ILE A 26 -23.04 23.84 -5.71
CA ILE A 26 -21.75 24.25 -5.12
C ILE A 26 -21.00 23.03 -4.56
N LYS A 27 -21.67 22.13 -3.83
CA LYS A 27 -21.03 20.90 -3.32
C LYS A 27 -20.51 20.02 -4.45
N LYS A 28 -21.29 19.84 -5.52
CA LYS A 28 -20.89 19.06 -6.69
C LYS A 28 -19.69 19.70 -7.41
N LEU A 29 -19.71 21.02 -7.61
CA LEU A 29 -18.60 21.78 -8.18
C LEU A 29 -17.34 21.67 -7.34
N LYS A 30 -17.41 21.86 -6.02
CA LYS A 30 -16.28 21.68 -5.10
C LYS A 30 -15.69 20.27 -5.16
N LYS A 31 -16.53 19.24 -5.33
CA LYS A 31 -16.08 17.84 -5.49
C LYS A 31 -15.31 17.63 -6.80
N ILE A 32 -15.78 18.23 -7.91
CA ILE A 32 -15.11 18.17 -9.22
C ILE A 32 -13.79 18.96 -9.21
N LEU A 33 -13.79 20.13 -8.59
CA LEU A 33 -12.63 21.01 -8.48
C LEU A 33 -11.59 20.54 -7.44
N LYS A 34 -11.93 19.56 -6.60
CA LYS A 34 -11.00 18.99 -5.62
C LYS A 34 -9.89 18.24 -6.36
N LYS A 35 -8.83 18.96 -6.70
CA LYS A 35 -7.62 18.40 -7.30
C LYS A 35 -7.07 17.34 -6.34
N LYS A 36 -6.86 16.12 -6.85
CA LYS A 36 -6.17 15.08 -6.10
C LYS A 36 -4.74 15.57 -5.86
N TYR A 37 -4.30 15.67 -4.62
CA TYR A 37 -2.92 16.04 -4.30
C TYR A 37 -2.00 15.01 -4.97
N LEU A 38 -1.20 15.46 -5.93
CA LEU A 38 -0.10 14.68 -6.50
C LEU A 38 1.17 15.32 -5.95
N PRO A 39 2.02 14.57 -5.22
CA PRO A 39 3.30 15.10 -4.79
C PRO A 39 4.17 15.42 -6.01
N GLU A 40 4.94 16.49 -5.94
CA GLU A 40 5.89 16.88 -7.01
C GLU A 40 7.01 15.85 -7.20
N THR A 41 7.34 15.11 -6.14
CA THR A 41 8.38 14.08 -6.15
C THR A 41 7.83 12.73 -5.69
N ALA A 42 8.34 11.65 -6.26
CA ALA A 42 8.10 10.32 -5.72
C ALA A 42 8.63 10.24 -4.29
N SER A 43 7.83 9.69 -3.38
CA SER A 43 8.28 9.41 -2.02
C SER A 43 9.47 8.46 -2.06
N SER A 44 10.51 8.75 -1.28
CA SER A 44 11.65 7.86 -1.06
C SER A 44 11.90 7.72 0.43
N PHE A 45 12.20 6.50 0.87
CA PHE A 45 12.50 6.18 2.25
C PHE A 45 13.80 5.38 2.28
N LYS A 46 14.72 5.74 3.18
CA LYS A 46 15.98 5.02 3.35
C LYS A 46 15.81 3.95 4.42
N CYS A 47 16.10 2.71 4.08
CA CYS A 47 16.09 1.55 4.98
C CYS A 47 17.37 1.51 5.83
N LEU A 48 17.34 0.69 6.88
CA LEU A 48 18.44 0.55 7.83
C LEU A 48 19.71 -0.04 7.20
N ASP A 49 19.55 -0.91 6.20
CA ASP A 49 20.65 -1.52 5.44
C ASP A 49 21.14 -0.66 4.26
N GLY A 50 20.47 0.46 4.00
CA GLY A 50 20.81 1.39 2.94
C GLY A 50 19.97 1.29 1.67
N HIS A 51 19.02 0.35 1.55
CA HIS A 51 18.07 0.36 0.44
C HIS A 51 17.23 1.66 0.42
N VAL A 52 16.76 2.04 -0.77
CA VAL A 52 15.87 3.20 -0.95
C VAL A 52 14.58 2.74 -1.59
N VAL A 53 13.49 2.80 -0.82
CA VAL A 53 12.18 2.25 -1.16
C VAL A 53 11.14 3.34 -1.41
N ARG A 54 10.02 3.01 -2.04
CA ARG A 54 9.03 3.99 -2.54
C ARG A 54 7.80 4.14 -1.66
N SER A 55 7.62 3.26 -0.67
CA SER A 55 6.47 3.29 0.24
C SER A 55 6.85 2.98 1.68
N LYS A 56 6.01 3.42 2.63
CA LYS A 56 6.18 3.07 4.05
C LYS A 56 6.04 1.58 4.30
N ALA A 57 5.21 0.89 3.51
CA ALA A 57 5.07 -0.56 3.61
C ALA A 57 6.35 -1.27 3.17
N GLU A 58 6.94 -0.87 2.05
CA GLU A 58 8.25 -1.38 1.64
C GLU A 58 9.31 -1.13 2.72
N LEU A 59 9.34 0.06 3.33
CA LEU A 59 10.29 0.38 4.40
C LEU A 59 10.16 -0.59 5.59
N ILE A 60 8.93 -0.92 5.97
CA ILE A 60 8.67 -1.84 7.08
C ILE A 60 9.08 -3.27 6.71
N ILE A 61 8.76 -3.73 5.50
CA ILE A 61 9.13 -5.07 5.02
C ILE A 61 10.66 -5.22 4.98
N ASP A 62 11.34 -4.25 4.37
CA ASP A 62 12.78 -4.26 4.19
C ASP A 62 13.52 -4.22 5.54
N ASN A 63 13.12 -3.30 6.43
CA ASN A 63 13.65 -3.24 7.80
C ASN A 63 13.31 -4.49 8.63
N PHE A 64 12.16 -5.13 8.39
CA PHE A 64 11.83 -6.41 9.03
C PHE A 64 12.84 -7.49 8.62
N LEU A 65 13.13 -7.61 7.32
CA LEU A 65 14.09 -8.60 6.82
C LEU A 65 15.48 -8.31 7.41
N TYR A 66 15.92 -7.06 7.37
CA TYR A 66 17.21 -6.63 7.94
C TYR A 66 17.34 -6.94 9.43
N ASN A 67 16.36 -6.53 10.25
CA ASN A 67 16.41 -6.69 11.70
C ASN A 67 16.35 -8.16 12.14
N ASN A 68 15.78 -9.05 11.32
CA ASN A 68 15.79 -10.50 11.56
C ASN A 68 17.02 -11.19 10.96
N GLY A 69 18.00 -10.45 10.45
CA GLY A 69 19.21 -11.00 9.84
C GLY A 69 18.95 -11.76 8.53
N ILE A 70 17.80 -11.53 7.89
CA ILE A 70 17.42 -12.19 6.65
C ILE A 70 18.08 -11.43 5.50
N LYS A 71 19.07 -12.07 4.88
CA LYS A 71 19.72 -11.53 3.68
C LYS A 71 18.69 -11.40 2.56
N HIS A 72 18.64 -10.24 1.93
CA HIS A 72 17.69 -9.96 0.87
C HIS A 72 18.27 -9.03 -0.19
N VAL A 73 17.70 -9.10 -1.39
CA VAL A 73 17.98 -8.22 -2.53
C VAL A 73 16.72 -7.43 -2.84
N TYR A 74 16.79 -6.11 -2.78
CA TYR A 74 15.69 -5.22 -3.17
C TYR A 74 15.71 -4.96 -4.69
N GLU A 75 14.55 -5.07 -5.34
CA GLU A 75 14.28 -4.76 -6.75
C GLU A 75 15.33 -5.26 -7.76
N ASN A 76 15.14 -6.45 -8.33
CA ASN A 76 15.94 -6.91 -9.48
C ASN A 76 15.06 -7.60 -10.53
N THR A 77 15.64 -7.90 -11.70
CA THR A 77 14.96 -8.54 -12.82
C THR A 77 15.52 -9.93 -13.09
N ILE A 78 14.63 -10.90 -13.25
CA ILE A 78 14.97 -12.27 -13.64
C ILE A 78 14.27 -12.64 -14.95
N LYS A 79 14.82 -13.64 -15.66
CA LYS A 79 14.22 -14.18 -16.89
C LYS A 79 13.62 -15.54 -16.62
N ILE A 80 12.32 -15.68 -16.89
CA ILE A 80 11.58 -16.94 -16.80
C ILE A 80 11.09 -17.30 -18.21
N LYS A 81 11.70 -18.33 -18.81
CA LYS A 81 11.30 -18.85 -20.13
C LYS A 81 11.14 -17.74 -21.19
N GLY A 82 12.09 -16.81 -21.22
CA GLY A 82 12.13 -15.68 -22.17
C GLY A 82 11.40 -14.41 -21.70
N SER A 83 10.55 -14.48 -20.67
CA SER A 83 9.86 -13.32 -20.10
C SER A 83 10.69 -12.72 -18.97
N SER A 84 10.88 -11.40 -18.96
CA SER A 84 11.55 -10.70 -17.85
C SER A 84 10.53 -10.28 -16.81
N ILE A 85 10.78 -10.61 -15.55
CA ILE A 85 9.99 -10.13 -14.42
C ILE A 85 10.88 -9.38 -13.44
N LYS A 86 10.41 -8.22 -12.99
CA LYS A 86 11.03 -7.50 -11.87
C LYS A 86 10.37 -7.96 -10.58
N TYR A 87 11.14 -8.36 -9.57
CA TYR A 87 10.62 -8.73 -8.25
C TYR A 87 10.80 -7.59 -7.23
N ASP A 88 10.06 -7.62 -6.12
CA ASP A 88 10.23 -6.64 -5.04
C ASP A 88 11.39 -7.02 -4.10
N TRP A 89 11.38 -8.25 -3.56
CA TRP A 89 12.52 -8.80 -2.82
C TRP A 89 12.84 -10.24 -3.22
N TYR A 90 14.12 -10.61 -3.09
CA TYR A 90 14.60 -11.99 -3.18
C TYR A 90 15.46 -12.34 -1.97
N LEU A 91 15.16 -13.47 -1.33
CA LEU A 91 15.90 -14.04 -0.20
C LEU A 91 16.82 -15.15 -0.72
N PRO A 92 18.10 -14.86 -1.02
CA PRO A 92 19.00 -15.82 -1.67
C PRO A 92 19.25 -17.09 -0.86
N ASP A 93 19.27 -16.99 0.47
CA ASP A 93 19.60 -18.14 1.33
C ASP A 93 18.46 -19.17 1.40
N HIS A 94 17.25 -18.79 1.00
CA HIS A 94 16.04 -19.63 1.03
C HIS A 94 15.40 -19.84 -0.36
N ASP A 95 15.94 -19.19 -1.40
CA ASP A 95 15.36 -19.13 -2.75
C ASP A 95 13.88 -18.67 -2.80
N ILE A 96 13.55 -17.65 -1.98
CA ILE A 96 12.19 -17.11 -1.85
C ILE A 96 12.10 -15.73 -2.49
N TYR A 97 11.05 -15.51 -3.27
CA TYR A 97 10.67 -14.19 -3.77
C TYR A 97 9.51 -13.64 -2.95
N ILE A 98 9.57 -12.35 -2.59
CA ILE A 98 8.50 -11.64 -1.89
C ILE A 98 7.97 -10.54 -2.80
N GLU A 99 6.64 -10.41 -2.82
CA GLU A 99 5.90 -9.39 -3.56
C GLU A 99 4.93 -8.67 -2.64
N TYR A 100 4.91 -7.33 -2.69
CA TYR A 100 3.95 -6.52 -1.96
C TYR A 100 2.87 -5.94 -2.89
N TRP A 101 1.65 -6.44 -2.72
CA TRP A 101 0.49 -6.07 -3.51
C TRP A 101 -0.27 -4.85 -2.93
N GLY A 102 0.43 -3.72 -2.78
CA GLY A 102 -0.07 -2.51 -2.13
C GLY A 102 -1.01 -1.60 -2.93
N TYR A 103 -1.42 -2.00 -4.14
CA TYR A 103 -2.26 -1.16 -5.01
C TYR A 103 -3.53 -1.90 -5.46
N PHE A 104 -4.57 -1.14 -5.83
CA PHE A 104 -5.84 -1.70 -6.28
C PHE A 104 -6.29 -1.08 -7.61
N GLY A 105 -6.76 -1.92 -8.53
CA GLY A 105 -7.29 -1.49 -9.83
C GLY A 105 -7.28 -2.59 -10.88
N LYS A 106 -8.17 -2.52 -11.87
CA LYS A 106 -8.36 -3.58 -12.88
C LYS A 106 -7.08 -3.94 -13.62
N GLU A 107 -6.32 -2.95 -14.09
CA GLU A 107 -5.05 -3.19 -14.80
C GLU A 107 -3.95 -3.71 -13.88
N TYR A 108 -3.91 -3.21 -12.63
CA TYR A 108 -2.97 -3.70 -11.63
C TYR A 108 -3.21 -5.18 -11.31
N MET A 109 -4.48 -5.57 -11.13
CA MET A 109 -4.84 -6.96 -10.85
C MET A 109 -4.49 -7.89 -12.02
N LYS A 110 -4.68 -7.45 -13.27
CA LYS A 110 -4.21 -8.21 -14.44
C LYS A 110 -2.69 -8.44 -14.42
N ARG A 111 -1.91 -7.39 -14.13
CA ARG A 111 -0.44 -7.49 -14.03
C ARG A 111 0.00 -8.40 -12.88
N LYS A 112 -0.68 -8.30 -11.73
CA LYS A 112 -0.46 -9.19 -10.58
C LYS A 112 -0.72 -10.65 -10.96
N GLU A 113 -1.86 -10.95 -11.59
CA GLU A 113 -2.19 -12.30 -12.04
C GLU A 113 -1.16 -12.84 -13.04
N GLU A 114 -0.74 -12.04 -14.02
CA GLU A 114 0.29 -12.40 -14.98
C GLU A 114 1.62 -12.70 -14.29
N LYS A 115 2.05 -11.86 -13.36
CA LYS A 115 3.28 -12.03 -12.60
C LYS A 115 3.24 -13.31 -11.75
N ILE A 116 2.12 -13.59 -11.07
CA ILE A 116 1.91 -14.85 -10.33
C ILE A 116 1.97 -16.06 -11.27
N ARG A 117 1.39 -15.98 -12.47
CA ARG A 117 1.49 -17.07 -13.46
C ARG A 117 2.94 -17.29 -13.89
N LEU A 118 3.74 -16.24 -14.05
CA LEU A 118 5.16 -16.36 -14.41
C LEU A 118 5.97 -17.04 -13.30
N TYR A 119 5.77 -16.66 -12.03
CA TYR A 119 6.39 -17.36 -10.90
C TYR A 119 6.05 -18.86 -10.90
N LYS A 120 4.77 -19.22 -11.07
CA LYS A 120 4.33 -20.62 -11.19
C LYS A 120 4.98 -21.33 -12.37
N LYS A 121 5.06 -20.67 -13.53
CA LYS A 121 5.67 -21.22 -14.75
C LYS A 121 7.17 -21.49 -14.59
N GLY A 122 7.83 -20.71 -13.75
CA GLY A 122 9.24 -20.84 -13.38
C GLY A 122 9.51 -21.78 -12.20
N ASN A 123 8.47 -22.31 -11.55
CA ASN A 123 8.59 -23.11 -10.32
C ASN A 123 9.37 -22.38 -9.20
N LEU A 124 9.12 -21.07 -9.06
CA LEU A 124 9.76 -20.23 -8.07
C LEU A 124 8.89 -20.09 -6.81
N CYS A 125 9.51 -20.08 -5.64
CA CYS A 125 8.80 -19.85 -4.38
C CYS A 125 8.39 -18.38 -4.27
N LEU A 126 7.09 -18.12 -4.17
CA LEU A 126 6.53 -16.77 -4.09
C LEU A 126 5.73 -16.60 -2.79
N VAL A 127 6.14 -15.61 -1.99
CA VAL A 127 5.39 -15.07 -0.86
C VAL A 127 4.69 -13.78 -1.30
N SER A 128 3.36 -13.78 -1.22
CA SER A 128 2.53 -12.63 -1.58
C SER A 128 2.03 -11.92 -0.33
N ILE A 129 2.35 -10.64 -0.20
CA ILE A 129 1.90 -9.77 0.87
C ILE A 129 0.80 -8.87 0.32
N GLU A 130 -0.42 -9.01 0.83
CA GLU A 130 -1.55 -8.19 0.42
C GLU A 130 -1.63 -6.88 1.21
N ASP A 131 -2.18 -5.82 0.62
CA ASP A 131 -2.37 -4.53 1.31
C ASP A 131 -3.18 -4.66 2.62
N ILE A 132 -4.14 -5.58 2.68
CA ILE A 132 -4.93 -5.83 3.91
C ILE A 132 -4.07 -6.31 5.09
N MET A 133 -2.91 -6.91 4.81
CA MET A 133 -1.97 -7.41 5.81
C MET A 133 -1.16 -6.27 6.45
N PHE A 134 -1.19 -5.06 5.86
CA PHE A 134 -0.49 -3.89 6.35
C PHE A 134 -0.90 -3.47 7.78
N LYS A 135 -2.12 -3.83 8.22
CA LYS A 135 -2.61 -3.53 9.58
C LYS A 135 -1.70 -4.08 10.68
N ASP A 136 -1.11 -5.25 10.44
CA ASP A 136 -0.13 -5.88 11.32
C ASP A 136 0.92 -6.60 10.47
N LEU A 137 1.73 -5.80 9.78
CA LEU A 137 2.63 -6.32 8.76
C LEU A 137 3.72 -7.24 9.36
N TYR A 138 4.19 -6.94 10.58
CA TYR A 138 5.18 -7.75 11.29
C TYR A 138 4.67 -9.15 11.60
N HIS A 139 3.47 -9.26 12.17
CA HIS A 139 2.87 -10.56 12.46
C HIS A 139 2.69 -11.39 11.19
N HIS A 140 2.09 -10.78 10.16
CA HIS A 140 1.83 -11.46 8.90
C HIS A 140 3.10 -11.89 8.16
N LEU A 141 4.14 -11.05 8.13
CA LEU A 141 5.45 -11.41 7.57
C LEU A 141 6.04 -12.62 8.27
N LYS A 142 6.04 -12.61 9.61
CA LYS A 142 6.54 -13.72 10.43
C LYS A 142 5.74 -15.00 10.15
N GLU A 143 4.41 -14.92 10.10
CA GLU A 143 3.54 -16.06 9.81
C GLU A 143 3.73 -16.64 8.40
N LEU A 144 4.00 -15.79 7.41
CA LEU A 144 4.27 -16.23 6.04
C LEU A 144 5.64 -16.90 5.92
N LEU A 145 6.67 -16.31 6.53
CA LEU A 145 8.05 -16.75 6.38
C LEU A 145 8.44 -17.88 7.35
N LYS A 146 7.74 -18.07 8.48
CA LYS A 146 8.08 -19.11 9.47
C LYS A 146 8.01 -20.54 8.93
N LYS A 147 7.39 -20.73 7.77
CA LYS A 147 7.32 -22.03 7.09
C LYS A 147 8.67 -22.43 6.50
N ASP A 148 9.46 -21.44 6.10
CA ASP A 148 10.71 -21.63 5.36
C ASP A 148 11.94 -21.08 6.12
N ILE A 149 11.71 -20.24 7.15
CA ILE A 149 12.74 -19.54 7.92
C ILE A 149 12.47 -19.73 9.41
N GLU A 150 13.46 -20.22 10.16
CA GLU A 150 13.38 -20.27 11.62
C GLU A 150 13.65 -18.88 12.22
N PHE A 151 12.71 -18.38 13.02
CA PHE A 151 12.87 -17.14 13.76
C PHE A 151 13.26 -17.45 15.21
N MET A 152 14.43 -16.94 15.63
CA MET A 152 14.75 -16.85 17.06
C MET A 152 13.81 -15.85 17.75
N ASP A 153 13.66 -15.93 19.07
CA ASP A 153 12.77 -15.04 19.83
C ASP A 153 12.97 -13.58 19.42
N SER A 154 11.88 -13.00 18.92
CA SER A 154 11.93 -11.75 18.17
C SER A 154 12.14 -10.59 19.13
N LYS A 155 13.40 -10.24 19.32
CA LYS A 155 13.85 -8.95 19.83
C LYS A 155 13.10 -7.83 19.10
N LYS A 156 12.34 -7.02 19.85
CA LYS A 156 11.66 -5.86 19.28
C LYS A 156 12.71 -4.81 18.96
N HIS A 157 12.64 -4.21 17.78
CA HIS A 157 13.55 -3.14 17.39
C HIS A 157 12.76 -1.86 17.12
N CYS A 158 13.34 -0.71 17.42
CA CYS A 158 12.77 0.58 17.10
C CYS A 158 12.63 0.72 15.58
N PRO A 159 11.44 0.98 15.03
CA PRO A 159 11.24 1.09 13.59
C PRO A 159 11.94 2.29 12.94
N ASN A 160 12.37 3.27 13.75
CA ASN A 160 13.04 4.48 13.28
C ASN A 160 14.56 4.35 13.24
N CYS A 161 15.17 3.75 14.26
CA CYS A 161 16.63 3.71 14.41
C CYS A 161 17.22 2.31 14.51
N GLY A 162 16.41 1.25 14.50
CA GLY A 162 16.88 -0.14 14.57
C GLY A 162 17.43 -0.57 15.93
N ILE A 163 17.39 0.29 16.96
CA ILE A 163 17.88 -0.04 18.31
C ILE A 163 16.96 -1.10 18.94
N LEU A 164 17.56 -2.07 19.63
CA LEU A 164 16.86 -3.08 20.42
C LEU A 164 16.00 -2.41 21.52
N LEU A 165 14.71 -2.70 21.52
CA LEU A 165 13.78 -2.30 22.58
C LEU A 165 13.89 -3.30 23.73
N ASP A 166 13.89 -2.77 24.96
CA ASP A 166 13.85 -3.59 26.17
C ASP A 166 12.44 -4.15 26.43
N GLU A 167 12.33 -5.08 27.38
CA GLU A 167 11.09 -5.79 27.72
C GLU A 167 9.97 -4.88 28.28
N ARG A 168 10.26 -3.60 28.57
CA ARG A 168 9.25 -2.65 29.06
C ARG A 168 8.35 -2.12 27.92
N PHE A 169 8.67 -2.45 26.66
CA PHE A 169 7.95 -2.05 25.45
C PHE A 169 7.46 -3.26 24.63
#